data_AF-B8DJS0-F1
#
_entry.id   AF-B8DJS0-F1
#
_cell.length_a   1.000
_cell.length_b   1.000
_cell.length_c   1.000
_cell.angle_alpha   90.00
_cell.angle_beta   90.00
_cell.angle_gamma   90.00
#
_symmetry.space_group_name_H-M   'P 1'
#
loop_
_entity.id
_entity.type
_entity.pdbx_description
1 polymer ?
#
loop_
_entity_poly.entity_id
_entity_poly.type
_entity_poly.pdbx_seq_one_letter_code
_entity_poly.pdbx_strand_id
1 'polypeptide(L)'
;MIRCHACGADASTGWVLGFVPSPDNLKMGLCRQHDTPDNRKLVKTAWRALMEREIRAMNELSGHKAGAVLRWRLDIAFIDGGTLTHDCLECIATPQGTLQVLLPDGVLRFYPLPQIRRYDLRPVPAPAADKA
;
A
#
# COMPACT_ATOMS: atom_id res chain seq x y z
N MET A 1 4.38 -25.99 -7.27
CA MET A 1 3.40 -27.07 -7.45
C MET A 1 2.24 -26.86 -6.49
N ILE A 2 1.02 -26.74 -7.00
CA ILE A 2 -0.18 -26.47 -6.19
C ILE A 2 -0.74 -27.78 -5.66
N ARG A 3 -0.90 -27.89 -4.33
CA ARG A 3 -1.44 -29.10 -3.68
C ARG A 3 -2.94 -28.98 -3.43
N CYS A 4 -3.61 -30.13 -3.48
CA CYS A 4 -5.00 -30.30 -3.11
C CYS A 4 -5.18 -29.97 -1.63
N HIS A 5 -6.09 -29.06 -1.31
CA HIS A 5 -6.36 -28.66 0.08
C HIS A 5 -6.96 -29.80 0.92
N ALA A 6 -7.66 -30.76 0.30
CA ALA A 6 -8.31 -31.86 1.00
C ALA A 6 -7.35 -33.03 1.30
N CYS A 7 -6.48 -33.40 0.36
CA CYS A 7 -5.67 -34.62 0.45
C CYS A 7 -4.17 -34.44 0.17
N GLY A 8 -3.72 -33.24 -0.18
CA GLY A 8 -2.30 -32.94 -0.44
C GLY A 8 -1.76 -33.41 -1.80
N ALA A 9 -2.55 -34.16 -2.60
CA ALA A 9 -2.19 -34.59 -3.94
C ALA A 9 -1.99 -33.40 -4.92
N ASP A 10 -1.42 -33.66 -6.10
CA ASP A 10 -1.29 -32.62 -7.12
C ASP A 10 -2.66 -32.06 -7.55
N ALA A 11 -2.82 -30.74 -7.50
CA ALA A 11 -4.01 -30.03 -7.96
C ALA A 11 -3.80 -29.32 -9.31
N SER A 12 -2.62 -29.44 -9.93
CA SER A 12 -2.27 -28.74 -11.19
C SER A 12 -3.23 -29.01 -12.35
N THR A 13 -3.90 -30.17 -12.35
CA THR A 13 -4.87 -30.61 -13.37
C THR A 13 -6.34 -30.51 -12.92
N GLY A 14 -6.57 -30.02 -11.71
CA GLY A 14 -7.89 -29.86 -11.11
C GLY A 14 -8.35 -28.41 -11.07
N TRP A 15 -9.11 -28.06 -10.03
CA TRP A 15 -9.58 -26.69 -9.83
C TRP A 15 -8.57 -25.90 -8.99
N VAL A 16 -8.24 -24.69 -9.44
CA VAL A 16 -7.26 -23.82 -8.78
C VAL A 16 -7.86 -22.44 -8.55
N LEU A 17 -7.58 -21.87 -7.37
CA LEU A 17 -7.90 -20.51 -6.98
C LEU A 17 -6.62 -19.74 -6.68
N GLY A 18 -6.50 -18.58 -7.30
CA GLY A 18 -5.42 -17.63 -7.10
C GLY A 18 -5.29 -16.72 -8.32
N PHE A 19 -4.52 -15.64 -8.19
CA PHE A 19 -4.31 -14.71 -9.28
C PHE A 19 -3.25 -15.25 -10.25
N VAL A 20 -3.44 -15.07 -11.56
CA VAL A 20 -2.37 -15.26 -12.54
C VAL A 20 -1.81 -13.86 -12.84
N PRO A 21 -0.47 -13.63 -12.77
CA PRO A 21 0.61 -14.61 -12.72
C PRO A 21 1.25 -14.82 -11.32
N SER A 22 0.49 -14.96 -10.23
CA SER A 22 1.07 -15.10 -8.89
C SER A 22 1.88 -16.40 -8.71
N PRO A 23 2.81 -16.48 -7.75
CA PRO A 23 3.52 -17.71 -7.45
C PRO A 23 2.61 -18.77 -6.79
N ASP A 24 3.00 -20.04 -6.87
CA ASP A 24 2.16 -21.17 -6.43
C ASP A 24 1.84 -21.19 -4.93
N ASN A 25 2.68 -20.59 -4.09
CA ASN A 25 2.41 -20.45 -2.67
C ASN A 25 1.22 -19.51 -2.36
N LEU A 26 0.79 -18.69 -3.33
CA LEU A 26 -0.38 -17.82 -3.23
C LEU A 26 -1.63 -18.42 -3.89
N LYS A 27 -1.58 -19.71 -4.23
CA LYS A 27 -2.67 -20.44 -4.86
C LYS A 27 -3.08 -21.60 -3.99
N MET A 28 -4.37 -21.95 -4.06
CA MET A 28 -4.90 -23.16 -3.45
C MET A 28 -5.70 -23.92 -4.50
N GLY A 29 -5.72 -25.25 -4.40
CA GLY A 29 -6.43 -26.07 -5.38
C GLY A 29 -7.09 -27.30 -4.81
N LEU A 30 -7.84 -27.98 -5.66
CA LEU A 30 -8.47 -29.27 -5.43
C LEU A 30 -8.10 -30.19 -6.59
N CYS A 31 -7.68 -31.42 -6.28
CA CYS A 31 -7.57 -32.44 -7.31
C CYS A 31 -8.98 -32.83 -7.81
N ARG A 32 -9.05 -33.46 -8.99
CA ARG A 32 -10.34 -33.81 -9.63
C ARG A 32 -11.30 -34.60 -8.74
N GLN A 33 -10.78 -35.47 -7.88
CA GLN A 33 -11.60 -36.28 -6.96
C GLN A 33 -12.29 -35.44 -5.88
N HIS A 34 -11.69 -34.33 -5.46
CA HIS A 34 -12.22 -33.47 -4.40
C HIS A 34 -12.84 -32.18 -4.95
N ASP A 35 -12.98 -32.06 -6.27
CA ASP A 35 -13.52 -30.89 -6.93
C ASP A 35 -15.05 -30.84 -6.86
N THR A 36 -15.57 -30.55 -5.66
CA THR A 36 -17.00 -30.40 -5.40
C THR A 36 -17.35 -28.94 -5.05
N PRO A 37 -18.59 -28.49 -5.28
CA PRO A 37 -19.01 -27.13 -4.91
C PRO A 37 -18.77 -26.78 -3.45
N ASP A 38 -18.96 -27.71 -2.53
CA ASP A 38 -18.75 -27.48 -1.10
C ASP A 38 -17.27 -27.41 -0.73
N ASN A 39 -16.43 -28.28 -1.31
CA ASN A 39 -14.98 -28.17 -1.14
C ASN A 39 -14.43 -26.87 -1.73
N ARG A 40 -14.97 -26.41 -2.87
CA ARG A 40 -14.60 -25.11 -3.44
C ARG A 40 -14.94 -23.95 -2.51
N LYS A 41 -16.07 -23.99 -1.79
CA LYS A 41 -16.42 -22.97 -0.78
C LYS A 41 -15.39 -22.96 0.36
N LEU A 42 -15.03 -24.14 0.87
CA LEU A 42 -14.01 -24.28 1.92
C LEU A 42 -12.66 -23.71 1.45
N VAL A 43 -12.21 -24.06 0.25
CA VAL A 43 -10.95 -23.56 -0.31
C VAL A 43 -10.99 -22.05 -0.55
N LYS A 44 -12.12 -21.48 -0.98
CA LYS A 44 -12.26 -20.01 -1.10
C LYS A 44 -12.07 -19.32 0.24
N THR A 45 -12.66 -19.85 1.31
CA THR A 45 -12.50 -19.29 2.66
C THR A 45 -11.05 -19.42 3.14
N ALA A 46 -10.43 -20.59 2.95
CA ALA A 46 -9.03 -20.82 3.31
C ALA A 46 -8.07 -19.91 2.53
N TRP A 47 -8.35 -19.68 1.24
CA TRP A 47 -7.55 -18.81 0.39
C TRP A 47 -7.67 -17.33 0.79
N ARG A 48 -8.85 -16.87 1.21
CA ARG A 48 -9.00 -15.51 1.77
C ARG A 48 -8.17 -15.34 3.04
N ALA A 49 -8.22 -16.29 3.97
CA ALA A 49 -7.43 -16.25 5.20
C ALA A 49 -5.92 -16.29 4.91
N LEU A 50 -5.49 -17.07 3.92
CA LEU A 50 -4.12 -17.04 3.39
C LEU A 50 -3.76 -15.61 2.95
N MET A 51 -4.60 -14.98 2.12
CA MET A 51 -4.29 -13.66 1.58
C MET A 51 -4.27 -12.56 2.63
N GLU A 52 -5.19 -12.58 3.58
CA GLU A 52 -5.19 -11.66 4.72
C GLU A 52 -3.91 -11.79 5.55
N ARG A 53 -3.41 -13.01 5.76
CA ARG A 53 -2.16 -13.25 6.47
C ARG A 53 -0.96 -12.73 5.69
N GLU A 54 -0.87 -12.99 4.39
CA GLU A 54 0.23 -12.49 3.57
C GLU A 54 0.23 -10.96 3.48
N ILE A 55 -0.95 -10.33 3.34
CA ILE A 55 -1.10 -8.87 3.38
C ILE A 55 -0.64 -8.32 4.73
N ARG A 56 -1.04 -8.96 5.84
CA ARG A 56 -0.61 -8.56 7.18
C ARG A 56 0.89 -8.68 7.34
N ALA A 57 1.50 -9.79 6.96
CA ALA A 57 2.94 -9.99 7.03
C ALA A 57 3.69 -8.98 6.16
N MET A 58 3.20 -8.69 4.96
CA MET A 58 3.73 -7.62 4.12
C MET A 58 3.61 -6.25 4.78
N ASN A 59 2.47 -5.95 5.42
CA ASN A 59 2.25 -4.69 6.13
C ASN A 59 3.12 -4.57 7.39
N GLU A 60 3.41 -5.66 8.09
CA GLU A 60 4.32 -5.68 9.25
C GLU A 60 5.77 -5.46 8.81
N LEU A 61 6.23 -6.19 7.78
CA LEU A 61 7.55 -6.01 7.17
C LEU A 61 7.71 -4.61 6.55
N SER A 62 6.66 -4.09 5.93
CA SER A 62 6.64 -2.74 5.37
C SER A 62 6.44 -1.67 6.44
N GLY A 63 5.75 -1.99 7.54
CA GLY A 63 5.55 -1.10 8.69
C GLY A 63 6.86 -0.78 9.41
N HIS A 64 7.83 -1.69 9.39
CA HIS A 64 9.21 -1.39 9.80
C HIS A 64 9.95 -0.45 8.83
N LYS A 65 9.51 -0.32 7.57
CA LYS A 65 10.05 0.62 6.58
C LYS A 65 9.25 1.92 6.47
N ALA A 66 7.97 1.89 6.80
CA ALA A 66 7.12 3.05 7.00
C ALA A 66 7.40 3.58 8.40
N GLY A 67 8.55 4.25 8.56
CA GLY A 67 8.80 5.07 9.75
C GLY A 67 7.59 5.95 10.06
N ALA A 68 7.44 6.36 11.33
CA ALA A 68 6.36 7.25 11.76
C ALA A 68 6.05 8.29 10.69
N VAL A 69 4.79 8.43 10.29
CA VAL A 69 4.38 9.36 9.22
C VAL A 69 5.00 10.72 9.51
N LEU A 70 6.11 11.02 8.83
CA LEU A 70 6.87 12.24 9.04
C LEU A 70 6.02 13.33 8.43
N ARG A 71 5.33 14.08 9.29
CA ARG A 71 4.68 15.31 8.87
C ARG A 71 5.76 16.33 8.62
N TRP A 72 5.66 17.01 7.49
CA TRP A 72 6.54 18.10 7.11
C TRP A 72 5.73 19.37 7.04
N ARG A 73 6.29 20.46 7.52
CA ARG A 73 5.81 21.80 7.24
C ARG A 73 6.43 22.27 5.94
N LEU A 74 5.59 22.53 4.96
CA LEU A 74 5.95 23.12 3.68
C LEU A 74 5.70 24.61 3.73
N ASP A 75 6.73 25.39 3.47
CA ASP A 75 6.66 26.83 3.27
C ASP A 75 6.99 27.13 1.80
N ILE A 76 6.09 27.80 1.08
CA ILE A 76 6.27 28.21 -0.33
C ILE A 76 6.25 29.74 -0.39
N ALA A 77 7.27 30.33 -1.02
CA ALA A 77 7.28 31.72 -1.43
C ALA A 77 7.11 31.80 -2.96
N PHE A 78 6.06 32.48 -3.41
CA PHE A 78 5.78 32.69 -4.83
C PHE A 78 6.55 33.90 -5.37
N ILE A 79 6.79 33.91 -6.68
CA ILE A 79 7.48 35.01 -7.37
C ILE A 79 6.69 36.32 -7.26
N ASP A 80 5.35 36.23 -7.29
CA ASP A 80 4.45 37.38 -7.20
C ASP A 80 4.29 37.95 -5.77
N GLY A 81 5.07 37.45 -4.81
CA GLY A 81 5.12 37.98 -3.44
C GLY A 81 4.18 37.32 -2.42
N GLY A 82 3.39 36.33 -2.82
CA GLY A 82 2.57 35.52 -1.92
C GLY A 82 3.38 34.46 -1.16
N THR A 83 2.93 34.08 0.03
CA THR A 83 3.47 32.93 0.78
C THR A 83 2.37 31.95 1.18
N LEU A 84 2.68 30.66 1.16
CA LEU A 84 1.80 29.60 1.63
C LEU A 84 2.54 28.69 2.60
N THR A 85 1.93 28.43 3.76
CA THR A 85 2.44 27.47 4.74
C THR A 85 1.38 26.44 5.07
N HIS A 86 1.71 25.16 4.97
CA HIS A 86 0.84 24.08 5.45
C HIS A 86 1.63 22.81 5.75
N ASP A 87 1.01 21.90 6.50
CA ASP A 87 1.59 20.59 6.77
C ASP A 87 1.32 19.65 5.57
N CYS A 88 2.24 18.73 5.31
CA CYS A 88 2.18 17.72 4.25
C CYS A 88 2.85 16.42 4.70
N LEU A 89 2.48 15.32 4.05
CA LEU A 89 3.09 14.00 4.26
C LEU A 89 4.24 13.75 3.29
N GLU A 90 4.12 14.31 2.09
CA GLU A 90 5.06 14.13 1.00
C GLU A 90 5.06 15.38 0.11
N CYS A 91 6.23 15.73 -0.43
CA CYS A 91 6.43 16.87 -1.32
C CYS A 91 7.52 16.53 -2.34
N ILE A 92 7.15 16.45 -3.62
CA ILE A 92 8.03 16.00 -4.71
C ILE A 92 7.93 16.97 -5.89
N ALA A 93 9.09 17.38 -6.42
CA ALA A 93 9.17 18.08 -7.69
C ALA A 93 9.06 17.09 -8.85
N THR A 94 8.08 17.28 -9.72
CA THR A 94 7.81 16.40 -10.86
C THR A 94 8.59 16.85 -12.10
N PRO A 95 8.92 15.94 -13.04
CA PRO A 95 9.53 16.29 -14.32
C PRO A 95 8.69 17.27 -15.16
N GLN A 96 7.39 17.34 -14.91
CA GLN A 96 6.44 18.21 -15.61
C GLN A 96 6.46 19.66 -15.11
N GLY A 97 7.35 20.00 -14.17
CA GLY A 97 7.49 21.37 -13.68
C GLY A 97 6.46 21.74 -12.61
N THR A 98 5.96 20.76 -11.85
CA THR A 98 5.04 21.00 -10.73
C THR A 98 5.60 20.43 -9.42
N LEU A 99 5.31 21.11 -8.32
CA LEU A 99 5.50 20.59 -6.98
C LEU A 99 4.22 19.86 -6.57
N GLN A 100 4.30 18.53 -6.50
CA GLN A 100 3.22 17.68 -6.03
C GLN A 100 3.32 17.52 -4.52
N VAL A 101 2.22 17.79 -3.81
CA VAL A 101 2.17 17.79 -2.34
C VAL A 101 1.01 16.94 -1.87
N LEU A 102 1.31 15.93 -1.06
CA LEU A 102 0.31 15.08 -0.40
C LEU A 102 -0.04 15.68 0.96
N LEU A 103 -1.29 16.10 1.12
CA LEU A 103 -1.79 16.66 2.37
C LEU A 103 -2.14 15.57 3.40
N PRO A 104 -2.23 15.91 4.70
CA PRO A 104 -2.60 14.96 5.75
C PRO A 104 -4.02 14.38 5.62
N ASP A 105 -4.91 15.04 4.91
CA ASP A 105 -6.26 14.59 4.59
C ASP A 105 -6.32 13.64 3.37
N GLY A 106 -5.16 13.33 2.76
CA GLY A 106 -5.03 12.49 1.58
C GLY A 106 -5.23 13.22 0.25
N VAL A 107 -5.46 14.53 0.27
CA VAL A 107 -5.63 15.33 -0.95
C VAL A 107 -4.27 15.62 -1.58
N LEU A 108 -4.17 15.41 -2.90
CA LEU A 108 -3.02 15.84 -3.69
C LEU A 108 -3.21 17.27 -4.19
N ARG A 109 -2.22 18.13 -3.95
CA ARG A 109 -2.14 19.48 -4.52
C ARG A 109 -0.93 19.61 -5.43
N PHE A 110 -1.07 20.48 -6.42
CA PHE A 110 -0.03 20.74 -7.41
C PHE A 110 0.22 22.25 -7.49
N TYR A 111 1.48 22.64 -7.33
CA TYR A 111 1.91 24.03 -7.46
C TYR A 111 2.88 24.16 -8.64
N PRO A 112 2.66 25.05 -9.62
CA PRO A 112 3.59 25.22 -10.73
C PRO A 112 4.95 25.71 -10.23
N LEU A 113 6.02 24.95 -10.47
CA LEU A 113 7.38 25.35 -10.09
C LEU A 113 7.82 26.70 -10.70
N PRO A 114 7.43 27.06 -11.95
CA PRO A 114 7.75 28.36 -12.51
C PRO A 114 7.19 29.56 -11.74
N GLN A 115 6.19 29.36 -10.86
CA GLN A 115 5.61 30.41 -10.03
C GLN A 115 6.21 30.46 -8.62
N ILE A 116 7.05 29.48 -8.27
CA ILE A 116 7.66 29.35 -6.95
C ILE A 116 9.06 29.95 -6.98
N ARG A 117 9.29 30.96 -6.13
CA ARG A 117 10.61 31.54 -5.92
C ARG A 117 11.49 30.62 -5.08
N ARG A 118 10.91 30.04 -4.02
CA ARG A 118 11.57 29.11 -3.10
C ARG A 118 10.51 28.30 -2.36
N TYR A 119 10.84 27.06 -2.02
CA TYR A 119 10.10 26.29 -1.03
C TYR A 119 11.06 25.63 -0.05
N ASP A 120 10.62 25.45 1.20
CA ASP A 120 11.38 24.81 2.27
C ASP A 120 10.51 23.75 2.97
N LEU A 121 11.14 22.64 3.36
CA LEU A 121 10.50 21.56 4.11
C LEU A 121 11.17 21.42 5.48
N ARG A 122 10.37 21.43 6.54
CA ARG A 122 10.85 21.25 7.91
C ARG A 122 10.07 20.12 8.59
N PRO A 123 10.71 19.19 9.30
CA PRO A 123 9.99 18.14 10.00
C PRO A 123 9.12 18.75 11.10
N VAL A 124 7.87 18.32 11.21
CA VAL A 124 6.98 18.64 12.32
C VAL A 124 7.20 17.57 13.40
N PRO A 125 7.63 17.94 14.62
CA PRO A 125 7.78 16.98 15.69
C PRO A 125 6.44 16.27 15.93
N ALA A 126 6.47 14.95 16.07
CA ALA A 126 5.28 14.19 16.45
C ALA A 126 4.71 14.77 17.75
N PRO A 127 3.37 14.92 17.88
CA PRO A 127 2.78 15.34 19.14
C PRO A 127 3.26 14.39 20.23
N ALA A 128 3.76 14.94 21.34
CA ALA A 128 4.14 14.16 22.50
C ALA A 128 2.94 13.29 22.88
N ALA A 129 3.14 11.96 22.91
CA ALA A 129 2.11 11.05 23.35
C ALA A 129 1.77 11.40 24.80
N ASP A 130 0.65 12.09 25.02
CA ASP A 130 0.06 12.21 26.34
C ASP A 130 -0.22 10.78 26.82
N LYS A 131 0.53 10.37 27.86
CA LYS A 131 0.21 9.18 28.62
C LYS A 131 -1.08 9.49 29.38
N ALA A 132 -2.21 9.06 28.84
CA ALA A 132 -3.47 8.90 29.57
C ALA A 132 -3.55 7.47 30.13
#